data_AF-A0A1G3UD54-F1
#
_entry.id   AF-A0A1G3UD54-F1
#
_cell.length_a   1.000
_cell.length_b   1.000
_cell.length_c   1.000
_cell.angle_alpha   90.00
_cell.angle_beta   90.00
_cell.angle_gamma   90.00
#
_symmetry.space_group_name_H-M   'P 1'
#
loop_
_entity.id
_entity.type
_entity.pdbx_description
1 polymer ?
#
loop_
_entity_poly.entity_id
_entity_poly.type
_entity_poly.pdbx_seq_one_letter_code
_entity_poly.pdbx_strand_id
1 'polypeptide(L)'
;MSLQEIKNNIEFDKLNLNEIKEVASSIINENTKSLKDELEELLLQKEHIERNLEKKSHELQEAKYKIFDELEALIDKDDTHSLSKLHQAKLQLIDLFDLLSETVESAIITALEKSKDSEANEIIEEVIKELTYETIKEGTLNTIRVRKILSTILHSSINIAEASPNISEEILEATLKGMRAGLLQSIDRFKKRLVYMPLEAKHILIEDYDTIMEDLNQSDTLFLQVVQTQANESDLSTRKILIELNNKMHYDLEELIHVSKETAQVMRERFSSLAKKAVKKADTALHSEAAKEAKRMGIQAWGVAKTALGSAIKSAKSVIEPKE
;
A
#
# COMPACT_ATOMS: atom_id res chain seq x y z
N MET A 1 16.25 -3.83 -51.43
CA MET A 1 15.95 -4.19 -52.83
C MET A 1 14.43 -4.11 -53.01
N SER A 2 13.90 -3.48 -54.06
CA SER A 2 12.42 -3.37 -54.13
C SER A 2 11.81 -4.74 -54.46
N LEU A 3 10.63 -5.05 -53.90
CA LEU A 3 9.91 -6.30 -54.21
C LEU A 3 9.59 -6.45 -55.72
N GLN A 4 9.61 -5.34 -56.46
CA GLN A 4 9.44 -5.31 -57.91
C GLN A 4 10.68 -5.79 -58.68
N GLU A 5 11.89 -5.58 -58.16
CA GLU A 5 13.14 -6.09 -58.77
C GLU A 5 13.30 -7.60 -58.56
N ILE A 6 12.84 -8.11 -57.41
CA ILE A 6 12.89 -9.54 -57.06
C ILE A 6 11.95 -10.36 -57.96
N LYS A 7 10.76 -9.81 -58.28
CA LYS A 7 9.77 -10.46 -59.15
C LYS A 7 10.31 -10.74 -60.57
N ASN A 8 11.26 -9.93 -61.05
CA ASN A 8 11.81 -10.07 -62.40
C ASN A 8 13.02 -11.01 -62.47
N ASN A 9 13.59 -11.42 -61.33
CA ASN A 9 14.84 -12.18 -61.27
C ASN A 9 14.73 -13.58 -60.63
N ILE A 10 13.56 -13.96 -60.08
CA ILE A 10 13.37 -15.26 -59.40
C ILE A 10 12.16 -15.99 -60.00
N GLU A 11 12.41 -17.17 -60.58
CA GLU A 11 11.37 -18.09 -61.07
C GLU A 11 10.88 -18.99 -59.92
N PHE A 12 9.94 -18.49 -59.12
CA PHE A 12 9.39 -19.21 -57.96
C PHE A 12 8.79 -20.59 -58.32
N ASP A 13 8.28 -20.76 -59.54
CA ASP A 13 7.66 -21.99 -60.01
C ASP A 13 8.65 -23.16 -60.17
N LYS A 14 9.95 -22.89 -60.17
CA LYS A 14 11.02 -23.90 -60.29
C LYS A 14 11.71 -24.23 -58.97
N LEU A 15 11.39 -23.53 -57.90
CA LEU A 15 12.01 -23.71 -56.58
C LEU A 15 11.24 -24.74 -55.76
N ASN A 16 11.96 -25.59 -55.04
CA ASN A 16 11.37 -26.46 -54.03
C ASN A 16 11.07 -25.68 -52.73
N LEU A 17 10.33 -26.30 -51.81
CA LEU A 17 9.89 -25.64 -50.57
C LEU A 17 11.05 -25.10 -49.71
N ASN A 18 12.19 -25.79 -49.67
CA ASN A 18 13.35 -25.34 -48.89
C ASN A 18 14.02 -24.12 -49.54
N GLU A 19 14.15 -24.12 -50.85
CA GLU A 19 14.70 -23.00 -51.61
C GLU A 19 13.79 -21.76 -51.50
N ILE A 20 12.46 -21.95 -51.56
CA ILE A 20 11.49 -20.86 -51.33
C ILE A 20 11.65 -20.29 -49.91
N LYS A 21 11.85 -21.12 -48.88
CA LYS A 21 12.07 -20.67 -47.50
C LYS A 21 13.36 -19.88 -47.33
N GLU A 22 14.45 -20.28 -47.97
CA GLU A 22 15.73 -19.56 -47.91
C GLU A 22 15.64 -18.20 -48.61
N VAL A 23 15.03 -18.16 -49.80
CA VAL A 23 14.80 -16.92 -50.55
C VAL A 23 13.88 -15.99 -49.77
N ALA A 24 12.75 -16.48 -49.27
CA ALA A 24 11.82 -15.70 -48.47
C ALA A 24 12.48 -15.17 -47.19
N SER A 25 13.24 -16.01 -46.48
CA SER A 25 13.93 -15.58 -45.25
C SER A 25 14.99 -14.51 -45.53
N SER A 26 15.73 -14.64 -46.63
CA SER A 26 16.74 -13.64 -47.03
C SER A 26 16.08 -12.30 -47.38
N ILE A 27 15.00 -12.33 -48.16
CA ILE A 27 14.25 -11.12 -48.55
C ILE A 27 13.61 -10.46 -47.32
N ILE A 28 13.01 -11.23 -46.42
CA ILE A 28 12.40 -10.72 -45.18
C ILE A 28 13.49 -10.10 -44.31
N ASN A 29 14.61 -10.78 -44.10
CA ASN A 29 15.70 -10.27 -43.28
C ASN A 29 16.31 -8.99 -43.85
N GLU A 30 16.54 -8.90 -45.16
CA GLU A 30 17.05 -7.67 -45.77
C GLU A 30 16.06 -6.50 -45.65
N ASN A 31 14.78 -6.73 -45.93
CA ASN A 31 13.77 -5.66 -45.89
C ASN A 31 13.36 -5.26 -44.47
N THR A 32 13.60 -6.11 -43.47
CA THR A 32 13.32 -5.81 -42.06
C THR A 32 14.57 -5.41 -41.27
N LYS A 33 15.76 -5.46 -41.88
CA LYS A 33 17.04 -5.18 -41.20
C LYS A 33 17.04 -3.80 -40.53
N SER A 34 16.68 -2.74 -41.25
CA SER A 34 16.63 -1.38 -40.69
C SER A 34 15.70 -1.28 -39.48
N LEU A 35 14.56 -1.98 -39.51
CA LEU A 35 13.59 -2.01 -38.41
C LEU A 35 14.11 -2.82 -37.22
N LYS A 36 14.85 -3.91 -37.46
CA LYS A 36 15.53 -4.68 -36.41
C LYS A 36 16.62 -3.86 -35.75
N ASP A 37 17.44 -3.17 -36.56
CA ASP A 37 18.53 -2.32 -36.07
C ASP A 37 17.97 -1.15 -35.23
N GLU A 38 16.88 -0.50 -35.68
CA GLU A 38 16.17 0.53 -34.88
C GLU A 38 15.58 -0.05 -33.59
N LEU A 39 14.98 -1.25 -33.64
CA LEU A 39 14.43 -1.90 -32.46
C LEU A 39 15.51 -2.21 -31.42
N GLU A 40 16.66 -2.71 -31.86
CA GLU A 40 17.79 -3.03 -30.99
C GLU A 40 18.38 -1.76 -30.36
N GLU A 41 18.47 -0.67 -31.12
CA GLU A 41 18.88 0.64 -30.61
C GLU A 41 17.88 1.19 -29.57
N LEU A 42 16.57 1.07 -29.83
CA LEU A 42 15.53 1.45 -28.87
C LEU A 42 15.56 0.61 -27.59
N LEU A 43 15.87 -0.68 -27.69
CA LEU A 43 16.02 -1.56 -26.52
C LEU A 43 17.22 -1.14 -25.65
N LEU A 44 18.36 -0.80 -26.27
CA LEU A 44 19.53 -0.27 -25.56
C LEU A 44 19.24 1.08 -24.89
N GLN A 45 18.51 1.96 -25.58
CA GLN A 45 18.08 3.24 -25.02
C GLN A 45 17.14 3.04 -23.84
N LYS A 46 16.17 2.11 -23.96
CA LYS A 46 15.27 1.73 -22.87
C LYS A 46 16.07 1.28 -21.64
N GLU A 47 17.00 0.35 -21.81
CA GLU A 47 17.81 -0.16 -20.71
C GLU A 47 18.65 0.95 -20.05
N HIS A 48 19.19 1.87 -20.84
CA HIS A 48 19.93 3.02 -20.30
C HIS A 48 19.03 3.99 -19.51
N ILE A 49 17.82 4.25 -20.01
CA ILE A 49 16.83 5.08 -19.33
C ILE A 49 16.40 4.43 -18.02
N GLU A 50 16.16 3.12 -18.00
CA GLU A 50 15.79 2.36 -16.80
C GLU A 50 16.87 2.46 -15.72
N ARG A 51 18.15 2.25 -16.08
CA ARG A 51 19.26 2.42 -15.11
C ARG A 51 19.38 3.86 -14.60
N ASN A 52 19.15 4.84 -15.45
CA ASN A 52 19.18 6.26 -15.04
C ASN A 52 17.99 6.61 -14.13
N LEU A 53 16.82 6.04 -14.39
CA LEU A 53 15.64 6.18 -13.53
C LEU A 53 15.90 5.58 -12.16
N GLU A 54 16.45 4.36 -12.09
CA GLU A 54 16.80 3.69 -10.84
C GLU A 54 17.80 4.53 -10.02
N LYS A 55 18.86 5.03 -10.67
CA LYS A 55 19.82 5.92 -10.03
C LYS A 55 19.18 7.21 -9.52
N LYS A 56 18.30 7.83 -10.30
CA LYS A 56 17.60 9.07 -9.91
C LYS A 56 16.56 8.85 -8.82
N SER A 57 15.91 7.68 -8.81
CA SER A 57 15.02 7.23 -7.75
C SER A 57 15.77 7.15 -6.43
N HIS A 58 16.95 6.51 -6.44
CA HIS A 58 17.81 6.41 -5.27
C HIS A 58 18.29 7.79 -4.77
N GLU A 59 18.78 8.65 -5.66
CA GLU A 59 19.20 10.02 -5.31
C GLU A 59 18.05 10.86 -4.73
N LEU A 60 16.84 10.74 -5.29
CA LEU A 60 15.64 11.42 -4.80
C LEU A 60 15.30 10.94 -3.38
N GLN A 61 15.43 9.63 -3.14
CA GLN A 61 15.14 9.02 -1.87
C GLN A 61 16.13 9.47 -0.78
N GLU A 62 17.43 9.47 -1.06
CA GLU A 62 18.44 10.01 -0.14
C GLU A 62 18.17 11.48 0.19
N ALA A 63 17.75 12.28 -0.79
CA ALA A 63 17.38 13.68 -0.58
C ALA A 63 16.14 13.81 0.33
N LYS A 64 15.12 12.98 0.14
CA LYS A 64 13.93 12.93 1.02
C LYS A 64 14.31 12.59 2.46
N TYR A 65 15.15 11.56 2.68
CA TYR A 65 15.63 11.19 4.02
C TYR A 65 16.35 12.36 4.69
N LYS A 66 17.26 13.00 3.97
CA LYS A 66 18.02 14.14 4.49
C LYS A 66 17.12 15.30 4.89
N ILE A 67 16.13 15.64 4.07
CA ILE A 67 15.14 16.68 4.39
C ILE A 67 14.34 16.30 5.64
N PHE A 68 13.96 15.04 5.81
CA PHE A 68 13.26 14.60 7.01
C PHE A 68 14.12 14.70 8.28
N ASP A 69 15.41 14.39 8.18
CA ASP A 69 16.33 14.52 9.31
C ASP A 69 16.55 16.01 9.67
N GLU A 70 16.61 16.89 8.66
CA GLU A 70 16.63 18.34 8.85
C GLU A 70 15.35 18.85 9.49
N LEU A 71 14.18 18.35 9.08
CA LEU A 71 12.89 18.68 9.70
C LEU A 71 12.79 18.19 11.14
N GLU A 72 13.32 17.00 11.44
CA GLU A 72 13.35 16.43 12.79
C GLU A 72 14.22 17.28 13.72
N ALA A 73 15.34 17.79 13.23
CA ALA A 73 16.22 18.68 13.98
C ALA A 73 15.59 20.05 14.31
N LEU A 74 14.53 20.45 13.60
CA LEU A 74 13.78 21.69 13.87
C LEU A 74 12.70 21.51 14.95
N ILE A 75 12.34 20.28 15.30
CA ILE A 75 11.35 19.98 16.33
C ILE A 75 12.07 19.79 17.67
N ASP A 76 11.50 20.36 18.73
CA ASP A 76 12.02 20.15 20.08
C ASP A 76 11.95 18.65 20.45
N LYS A 77 13.02 18.11 21.04
CA LYS A 77 13.13 16.69 21.38
C LYS A 77 12.08 16.26 22.41
N ASP A 78 11.58 17.20 23.21
CA ASP A 78 10.53 16.96 24.19
C ASP A 78 9.11 17.02 23.57
N ASP A 79 8.94 17.53 22.35
CA ASP A 79 7.67 17.54 21.61
C ASP A 79 7.44 16.19 20.88
N THR A 80 7.21 15.17 21.70
CA THR A 80 6.93 13.79 21.28
C THR A 80 5.73 13.66 20.33
N HIS A 81 4.74 14.54 20.41
CA HIS A 81 3.56 14.49 19.56
C HIS A 81 3.86 14.98 18.14
N SER A 82 4.59 16.09 17.99
CA SER A 82 5.00 16.58 16.66
C SER A 82 6.04 15.67 16.00
N LEU A 83 6.95 15.09 16.78
CA LEU A 83 7.90 14.07 16.30
C LEU A 83 7.16 12.83 15.79
N SER A 84 6.18 12.33 16.53
CA SER A 84 5.37 11.17 16.11
C SER A 84 4.66 11.43 14.77
N LYS A 85 4.09 12.62 14.59
CA LYS A 85 3.45 13.04 13.32
C LYS A 85 4.44 13.18 12.18
N LEU A 86 5.63 13.72 12.44
CA LEU A 86 6.70 13.82 11.44
C LEU A 86 7.19 12.43 11.02
N HIS A 87 7.40 11.51 11.96
CA HIS A 87 7.76 10.13 11.64
C HIS A 87 6.66 9.41 10.86
N GLN A 88 5.39 9.65 11.18
CA GLN A 88 4.27 9.13 10.40
C GLN A 88 4.25 9.70 8.98
N ALA A 89 4.50 11.00 8.82
CA ALA A 89 4.62 11.64 7.50
C ALA A 89 5.85 11.13 6.73
N LYS A 90 6.98 10.89 7.42
CA LYS A 90 8.20 10.26 6.87
C LYS A 90 7.87 8.92 6.27
N LEU A 91 7.17 8.07 7.03
CA LEU A 91 6.72 6.75 6.56
C LEU A 91 5.70 6.81 5.40
N GLN A 92 4.98 7.92 5.25
CA GLN A 92 4.02 8.13 4.17
C GLN A 92 4.63 8.74 2.90
N LEU A 93 5.71 9.53 3.04
CA LEU A 93 6.27 10.38 1.97
C LEU A 93 7.63 9.89 1.44
N ILE A 94 8.34 9.07 2.19
CA ILE A 94 9.57 8.40 1.74
C ILE A 94 9.18 7.15 0.95
N ASP A 95 9.88 6.88 -0.16
CA ASP A 95 9.66 5.80 -1.14
C ASP A 95 9.97 4.39 -0.56
N LEU A 96 9.60 4.15 0.70
CA LEU A 96 9.75 2.86 1.38
C LEU A 96 9.00 1.76 0.63
N PHE A 97 7.90 2.11 -0.04
CA PHE A 97 7.12 1.15 -0.83
C PHE A 97 7.79 0.81 -2.17
N ASP A 98 8.54 1.73 -2.77
CA ASP A 98 9.28 1.42 -4.01
C ASP A 98 10.49 0.54 -3.67
N LEU A 99 11.22 0.86 -2.59
CA LEU A 99 12.27 -0.01 -2.07
C LEU A 99 11.73 -1.38 -1.64
N LEU A 100 10.57 -1.42 -0.98
CA LEU A 100 9.91 -2.67 -0.62
C LEU A 100 9.57 -3.47 -1.89
N SER A 101 9.06 -2.81 -2.94
CA SER A 101 8.78 -3.46 -4.22
C SER A 101 10.02 -4.10 -4.81
N GLU A 102 11.10 -3.32 -4.96
CA GLU A 102 12.39 -3.80 -5.50
C GLU A 102 12.98 -4.94 -4.65
N THR A 103 12.83 -4.84 -3.32
CA THR A 103 13.32 -5.87 -2.38
C THR A 103 12.51 -7.16 -2.51
N VAL A 104 11.18 -7.07 -2.64
CA VAL A 104 10.31 -8.23 -2.87
C VAL A 104 10.64 -8.89 -4.20
N GLU A 105 10.81 -8.11 -5.27
CA GLU A 105 11.18 -8.64 -6.59
C GLU A 105 12.52 -9.37 -6.55
N SER A 106 13.54 -8.72 -6.00
CA SER A 106 14.87 -9.30 -5.85
C SER A 106 14.87 -10.57 -5.01
N ALA A 107 14.09 -10.58 -3.92
CA ALA A 107 13.95 -11.72 -3.03
C ALA A 107 13.32 -12.93 -3.73
N ILE A 108 12.20 -12.73 -4.44
CA ILE A 108 11.51 -13.81 -5.15
C ILE A 108 12.40 -14.33 -6.30
N ILE A 109 13.00 -13.45 -7.10
CA ILE A 109 13.92 -13.85 -8.17
C ILE A 109 15.07 -14.66 -7.59
N THR A 110 15.69 -14.20 -6.51
CA THR A 110 16.77 -14.93 -5.84
C THR A 110 16.31 -16.29 -5.33
N ALA A 111 15.10 -16.38 -4.78
CA ALA A 111 14.52 -17.63 -4.31
C ALA A 111 14.33 -18.61 -5.47
N LEU A 112 13.77 -18.15 -6.60
CA LEU A 112 13.61 -18.93 -7.82
C LEU A 112 14.95 -19.40 -8.38
N GLU A 113 15.95 -18.53 -8.47
CA GLU A 113 17.28 -18.86 -9.01
C GLU A 113 18.07 -19.85 -8.16
N LYS A 114 17.95 -19.79 -6.82
CA LYS A 114 18.72 -20.64 -5.90
C LYS A 114 18.04 -21.94 -5.54
N SER A 115 16.73 -22.02 -5.70
CA SER A 115 15.96 -23.21 -5.36
C SER A 115 16.10 -24.30 -6.42
N LYS A 116 15.97 -25.56 -5.99
CA LYS A 116 15.48 -26.60 -6.91
C LYS A 116 13.97 -26.40 -7.00
N ASP A 117 13.36 -26.65 -8.17
CA ASP A 117 11.94 -26.35 -8.45
C ASP A 117 10.94 -26.69 -7.31
N SER A 118 11.20 -27.72 -6.51
CA SER A 118 10.35 -28.14 -5.38
C SER A 118 10.48 -27.32 -4.08
N GLU A 119 11.53 -26.51 -3.91
CA GLU A 119 11.84 -25.74 -2.68
C GLU A 119 11.55 -24.24 -2.83
N ALA A 120 11.31 -23.78 -4.06
CA ALA A 120 11.10 -22.36 -4.37
C ALA A 120 9.96 -21.74 -3.57
N ASN A 121 8.84 -22.47 -3.48
CA ASN A 121 7.62 -22.04 -2.80
C ASN A 121 7.87 -21.78 -1.30
N GLU A 122 8.55 -22.70 -0.61
CA GLU A 122 8.87 -22.55 0.82
C GLU A 122 9.80 -21.36 1.09
N ILE A 123 10.78 -21.14 0.20
CA ILE A 123 11.72 -20.01 0.33
C ILE A 123 10.97 -18.68 0.08
N ILE A 124 10.11 -18.62 -0.93
CA ILE A 124 9.29 -17.43 -1.21
C ILE A 124 8.38 -17.14 -0.02
N GLU A 125 7.67 -18.15 0.51
CA GLU A 125 6.80 -17.99 1.67
C GLU A 125 7.57 -17.41 2.87
N GLU A 126 8.73 -17.97 3.19
CA GLU A 126 9.55 -17.54 4.34
C GLU A 126 10.10 -16.12 4.17
N VAL A 127 10.59 -15.77 2.98
CA VAL A 127 11.14 -14.43 2.73
C VAL A 127 10.02 -13.39 2.73
N ILE A 128 8.88 -13.68 2.11
CA ILE A 128 7.73 -12.78 2.13
C ILE A 128 7.17 -12.61 3.54
N LYS A 129 7.15 -13.67 4.35
CA LYS A 129 6.81 -13.59 5.78
C LYS A 129 7.72 -12.61 6.50
N GLU A 130 9.04 -12.75 6.36
CA GLU A 130 10.01 -11.90 7.03
C GLU A 130 9.90 -10.44 6.57
N LEU A 131 9.80 -10.19 5.26
CA LEU A 131 9.61 -8.84 4.71
C LEU A 131 8.32 -8.20 5.22
N THR A 132 7.22 -8.95 5.24
CA THR A 132 5.94 -8.46 5.76
C THR A 132 6.05 -8.12 7.25
N TYR A 133 6.65 -9.02 8.04
CA TYR A 133 6.83 -8.83 9.48
C TYR A 133 7.71 -7.62 9.79
N GLU A 134 8.91 -7.54 9.20
CA GLU A 134 9.86 -6.45 9.47
C GLU A 134 9.29 -5.10 9.04
N THR A 135 8.65 -5.02 7.86
CA THR A 135 8.08 -3.77 7.36
C THR A 135 6.90 -3.30 8.21
N ILE A 136 6.04 -4.19 8.72
CA ILE A 136 4.95 -3.81 9.63
C ILE A 136 5.51 -3.46 11.01
N LYS A 137 6.49 -4.22 11.51
CA LYS A 137 7.14 -4.04 12.82
C LYS A 137 7.72 -2.64 12.99
N GLU A 138 8.25 -2.06 11.91
CA GLU A 138 8.84 -0.73 11.87
C GLU A 138 7.80 0.40 11.93
N GLY A 139 6.92 0.43 12.93
CA GLY A 139 6.02 1.57 13.17
C GLY A 139 4.73 1.18 13.90
N THR A 140 3.67 1.97 13.73
CA THR A 140 2.36 1.68 14.35
C THR A 140 1.55 0.72 13.50
N LEU A 141 0.76 -0.13 14.17
CA LEU A 141 -0.17 -1.06 13.54
C LEU A 141 -1.42 -0.26 13.12
N ASN A 142 -1.40 0.23 11.88
CA ASN A 142 -2.45 1.06 11.30
C ASN A 142 -2.96 0.43 10.00
N THR A 143 -4.28 0.30 9.85
CA THR A 143 -4.95 -0.31 8.68
C THR A 143 -4.51 0.28 7.35
N ILE A 144 -4.35 1.61 7.22
CA ILE A 144 -3.93 2.26 5.97
C ILE A 144 -2.51 1.80 5.60
N ARG A 145 -1.62 1.78 6.59
CA ARG A 145 -0.23 1.38 6.38
C ARG A 145 -0.10 -0.10 6.07
N VAL A 146 -0.74 -0.96 6.87
CA VAL A 146 -0.76 -2.41 6.66
C VAL A 146 -1.31 -2.73 5.27
N ARG A 147 -2.41 -2.10 4.88
CA ARG A 147 -2.98 -2.23 3.53
C ARG A 147 -1.98 -1.88 2.45
N LYS A 148 -1.26 -0.76 2.59
CA LYS A 148 -0.28 -0.32 1.59
C LYS A 148 0.91 -1.27 1.50
N ILE A 149 1.44 -1.75 2.64
CA ILE A 149 2.52 -2.75 2.68
C ILE A 149 2.08 -4.03 1.96
N LEU A 150 0.94 -4.59 2.35
CA LEU A 150 0.43 -5.83 1.76
C LEU A 150 0.13 -5.67 0.25
N SER A 151 -0.39 -4.52 -0.16
CA SER A 151 -0.66 -4.24 -1.58
C SER A 151 0.63 -4.15 -2.37
N THR A 152 1.66 -3.47 -1.84
CA THR A 152 2.97 -3.38 -2.50
C THR A 152 3.60 -4.75 -2.67
N ILE A 153 3.66 -5.56 -1.61
CA ILE A 153 4.23 -6.92 -1.66
C ILE A 153 3.49 -7.77 -2.70
N LEU A 154 2.15 -7.79 -2.65
CA LEU A 154 1.35 -8.59 -3.57
C LEU A 154 1.48 -8.12 -5.02
N HIS A 155 1.52 -6.80 -5.25
CA HIS A 155 1.68 -6.24 -6.59
C HIS A 155 3.03 -6.63 -7.21
N SER A 156 4.12 -6.54 -6.45
CA SER A 156 5.45 -6.97 -6.89
C SER A 156 5.49 -8.46 -7.22
N SER A 157 4.87 -9.31 -6.39
CA SER A 157 4.74 -10.75 -6.67
C SER A 157 3.91 -11.05 -7.91
N ILE A 158 2.84 -10.26 -8.16
CA ILE A 158 2.00 -10.38 -9.37
C ILE A 158 2.84 -10.11 -10.62
N ASN A 159 3.65 -9.05 -10.62
CA ASN A 159 4.51 -8.72 -11.76
C ASN A 159 5.44 -9.90 -12.13
N ILE A 160 5.99 -10.59 -11.12
CA ILE A 160 6.86 -11.75 -11.33
C ILE A 160 6.07 -12.98 -11.79
N ALA A 161 4.89 -13.21 -11.21
CA ALA A 161 4.00 -14.31 -11.56
C ALA A 161 3.50 -14.19 -13.02
N GLU A 162 3.14 -12.97 -13.45
CA GLU A 162 2.75 -12.68 -14.83
C GLU A 162 3.93 -12.85 -15.80
N ALA A 163 5.16 -12.51 -15.38
CA ALA A 163 6.38 -12.80 -16.14
C ALA A 163 6.76 -14.28 -16.18
N SER A 164 6.20 -15.11 -15.29
CA SER A 164 6.53 -16.54 -15.12
C SER A 164 5.29 -17.45 -15.10
N PRO A 165 4.50 -17.54 -16.20
CA PRO A 165 3.17 -18.18 -16.18
C PRO A 165 3.12 -19.65 -15.78
N ASN A 166 4.24 -20.39 -15.93
CA ASN A 166 4.31 -21.81 -15.59
C ASN A 166 4.33 -22.08 -14.09
N ILE A 167 4.72 -21.07 -13.29
CA ILE A 167 4.87 -21.17 -11.84
C ILE A 167 4.08 -20.07 -11.10
N SER A 168 3.16 -19.41 -11.81
CA SER A 168 2.43 -18.25 -11.30
C SER A 168 1.54 -18.60 -10.11
N GLU A 169 0.93 -19.79 -10.10
CA GLU A 169 0.10 -20.24 -8.99
C GLU A 169 0.94 -20.48 -7.74
N GLU A 170 2.11 -21.13 -7.86
CA GLU A 170 2.99 -21.35 -6.72
C GLU A 170 3.52 -20.04 -6.14
N ILE A 171 3.95 -19.08 -6.97
CA ILE A 171 4.45 -17.77 -6.51
C ILE A 171 3.36 -17.02 -5.72
N LEU A 172 2.14 -16.98 -6.26
CA LEU A 172 1.03 -16.25 -5.66
C LEU A 172 0.54 -16.94 -4.37
N GLU A 173 0.46 -18.26 -4.35
CA GLU A 173 0.11 -19.02 -3.15
C GLU A 173 1.15 -18.80 -2.02
N ALA A 174 2.44 -18.94 -2.35
CA ALA A 174 3.55 -18.68 -1.42
C ALA A 174 3.49 -17.26 -0.84
N THR A 175 3.26 -16.28 -1.71
CA THR A 175 3.17 -14.87 -1.34
C THR A 175 2.04 -14.63 -0.35
N LEU A 176 0.84 -15.14 -0.63
CA LEU A 176 -0.32 -14.94 0.23
C LEU A 176 -0.13 -15.61 1.60
N LYS A 177 0.44 -16.81 1.63
CA LYS A 177 0.79 -17.51 2.88
C LYS A 177 1.82 -16.72 3.70
N GLY A 178 2.88 -16.25 3.06
CA GLY A 178 3.93 -15.45 3.69
C GLY A 178 3.39 -14.15 4.25
N MET A 179 2.61 -13.40 3.45
CA MET A 179 1.97 -12.14 3.89
C MET A 179 1.09 -12.36 5.12
N ARG A 180 0.28 -13.42 5.13
CA ARG A 180 -0.57 -13.77 6.28
C ARG A 180 0.27 -14.08 7.50
N ALA A 181 1.29 -14.93 7.36
CA ALA A 181 2.15 -15.33 8.48
C ALA A 181 2.92 -14.13 9.06
N GLY A 182 3.42 -13.22 8.23
CA GLY A 182 4.11 -12.01 8.68
C GLY A 182 3.17 -11.02 9.38
N LEU A 183 1.93 -10.89 8.89
CA LEU A 183 0.90 -10.10 9.57
C LEU A 183 0.53 -10.70 10.93
N LEU A 184 0.31 -12.01 11.00
CA LEU A 184 0.04 -12.74 12.25
C LEU A 184 1.14 -12.49 13.29
N GLN A 185 2.40 -12.66 12.88
CA GLN A 185 3.57 -12.45 13.74
C GLN A 185 3.67 -11.00 14.22
N SER A 186 3.32 -10.04 13.37
CA SER A 186 3.29 -8.61 13.71
C SER A 186 2.26 -8.30 14.79
N ILE A 187 1.05 -8.86 14.68
CA ILE A 187 -0.02 -8.68 15.66
C ILE A 187 0.33 -9.38 16.98
N ASP A 188 0.86 -10.60 16.95
CA ASP A 188 1.30 -11.28 18.17
C ASP A 188 2.43 -10.53 18.89
N ARG A 189 3.38 -9.97 18.13
CA ARG A 189 4.40 -9.07 18.70
C ARG A 189 3.76 -7.84 19.35
N PHE A 190 2.78 -7.23 18.69
CA PHE A 190 2.06 -6.08 19.23
C PHE A 190 1.35 -6.46 20.54
N LYS A 191 0.66 -7.60 20.60
CA LYS A 191 0.08 -8.17 21.83
C LYS A 191 1.11 -8.28 22.94
N LYS A 192 2.27 -8.90 22.68
CA LYS A 192 3.36 -9.01 23.64
C LYS A 192 3.82 -7.63 24.14
N ARG A 193 3.98 -6.66 23.24
CA ARG A 193 4.36 -5.28 23.62
C ARG A 193 3.31 -4.62 24.52
N LEU A 194 2.02 -4.82 24.26
CA LEU A 194 0.93 -4.33 25.12
C LEU A 194 0.97 -4.95 26.52
N VAL A 195 1.31 -6.24 26.62
CA VAL A 195 1.43 -6.93 27.91
C VAL A 195 2.55 -6.33 28.76
N TYR A 196 3.68 -5.93 28.19
CA TYR A 196 4.83 -5.41 28.95
C TYR A 196 4.94 -3.88 28.99
N MET A 197 3.97 -3.15 28.42
CA MET A 197 4.03 -1.70 28.36
C MET A 197 3.93 -1.05 29.75
N PRO A 198 4.87 -0.17 30.14
CA PRO A 198 4.80 0.59 31.40
C PRO A 198 3.56 1.46 31.45
N LEU A 199 3.01 1.65 32.65
CA LEU A 199 1.76 2.37 32.84
C LEU A 199 1.89 3.90 32.61
N GLU A 200 3.11 4.40 32.49
CA GLU A 200 3.49 5.79 32.32
C GLU A 200 3.58 6.15 30.82
N ALA A 201 4.02 5.19 29.99
CA ALA A 201 4.08 5.30 28.52
C ALA A 201 2.70 5.19 27.84
N LYS A 202 1.64 5.05 28.63
CA LYS A 202 0.27 4.83 28.17
C LYS A 202 -0.29 5.93 27.28
N HIS A 203 0.15 7.18 27.47
CA HIS A 203 -0.40 8.34 26.77
C HIS A 203 -0.24 8.25 25.25
N ILE A 204 0.76 7.50 24.78
CA ILE A 204 1.08 7.28 23.36
C ILE A 204 -0.01 6.45 22.64
N LEU A 205 -0.73 5.57 23.34
CA LEU A 205 -1.80 4.73 22.77
C LEU A 205 -3.21 5.28 23.02
N ILE A 206 -3.36 6.32 23.85
CA ILE A 206 -4.67 6.85 24.23
C ILE A 206 -5.34 7.59 23.06
N GLU A 207 -4.55 8.27 22.22
CA GLU A 207 -5.09 9.07 21.11
C GLU A 207 -5.69 8.19 20.01
N ASP A 208 -5.13 7.00 19.78
CA ASP A 208 -5.53 6.08 18.70
C ASP A 208 -6.23 4.80 19.20
N TYR A 209 -6.71 4.77 20.46
CA TYR A 209 -7.24 3.54 21.06
C TYR A 209 -8.39 2.92 20.25
N ASP A 210 -9.39 3.73 19.88
CA ASP A 210 -10.56 3.25 19.12
C ASP A 210 -10.16 2.82 17.70
N THR A 211 -9.21 3.54 17.08
CA THR A 211 -8.69 3.21 15.75
C THR A 211 -7.93 1.89 15.75
N ILE A 212 -7.02 1.66 16.70
CA ILE A 212 -6.26 0.41 16.80
C ILE A 212 -7.20 -0.79 17.10
N MET A 213 -8.21 -0.57 17.95
CA MET A 213 -9.23 -1.59 18.24
C MET A 213 -10.02 -1.97 16.99
N GLU A 214 -10.42 -0.99 16.18
CA GLU A 214 -11.11 -1.24 14.91
C GLU A 214 -10.18 -1.95 13.91
N ASP A 215 -8.94 -1.48 13.78
CA ASP A 215 -7.92 -2.03 12.88
C ASP A 215 -7.64 -3.52 13.17
N LEU A 216 -7.56 -3.90 14.46
CA LEU A 216 -7.43 -5.29 14.88
C LEU A 216 -8.67 -6.11 14.51
N ASN A 217 -9.88 -5.60 14.73
CA ASN A 217 -11.11 -6.35 14.44
C ASN A 217 -11.34 -6.55 12.94
N GLN A 218 -10.73 -5.73 12.08
CA GLN A 218 -10.87 -5.78 10.62
C GLN A 218 -9.67 -6.38 9.90
N SER A 219 -8.69 -6.97 10.61
CA SER A 219 -7.42 -7.42 10.00
C SER A 219 -7.61 -8.51 8.93
N ASP A 220 -8.56 -9.43 9.09
CA ASP A 220 -8.93 -10.43 8.09
C ASP A 220 -9.64 -9.80 6.87
N THR A 221 -10.57 -8.90 7.13
CA THR A 221 -11.32 -8.17 6.09
C THR A 221 -10.38 -7.31 5.26
N LEU A 222 -9.44 -6.62 5.90
CA LEU A 222 -8.39 -5.85 5.23
C LEU A 222 -7.57 -6.76 4.32
N PHE A 223 -7.14 -7.93 4.81
CA PHE A 223 -6.34 -8.86 4.04
C PHE A 223 -7.08 -9.31 2.77
N LEU A 224 -8.31 -9.81 2.93
CA LEU A 224 -9.15 -10.24 1.80
C LEU A 224 -9.41 -9.12 0.79
N GLN A 225 -9.61 -7.88 1.28
CA GLN A 225 -9.79 -6.72 0.41
C GLN A 225 -8.53 -6.40 -0.41
N VAL A 226 -7.33 -6.51 0.17
CA VAL A 226 -6.08 -6.30 -0.57
C VAL A 226 -5.98 -7.30 -1.72
N VAL A 227 -6.21 -8.59 -1.44
CA VAL A 227 -6.16 -9.64 -2.47
C VAL A 227 -7.21 -9.38 -3.55
N GLN A 228 -8.44 -9.04 -3.16
CA GLN A 228 -9.52 -8.76 -4.10
C GLN A 228 -9.25 -7.51 -4.97
N THR A 229 -8.67 -6.45 -4.40
CA THR A 229 -8.30 -5.25 -5.15
C THR A 229 -7.21 -5.58 -6.17
N GLN A 230 -6.13 -6.22 -5.75
CA GLN A 230 -5.03 -6.58 -6.66
C GLN A 230 -5.49 -7.55 -7.76
N ALA A 231 -6.34 -8.52 -7.43
CA ALA A 231 -6.92 -9.42 -8.42
C ALA A 231 -7.73 -8.67 -9.50
N ASN A 232 -8.42 -7.58 -9.15
CA ASN A 232 -9.19 -6.80 -10.13
C ASN A 232 -8.30 -5.90 -11.01
N GLU A 233 -7.07 -5.63 -10.58
CA GLU A 233 -6.08 -4.82 -11.30
C GLU A 233 -5.14 -5.69 -12.16
N SER A 234 -5.12 -7.01 -11.94
CA SER A 234 -4.25 -7.98 -12.64
C SER A 234 -4.83 -8.43 -13.99
N ASP A 235 -4.01 -9.14 -14.78
CA ASP A 235 -4.49 -9.79 -16.00
C ASP A 235 -5.56 -10.88 -15.73
N LEU A 236 -6.22 -11.36 -16.79
CA LEU A 236 -7.30 -12.35 -16.65
C LEU A 236 -6.86 -13.68 -16.01
N SER A 237 -5.61 -14.10 -16.24
CA SER A 237 -5.07 -15.37 -15.73
C SER A 237 -4.78 -15.26 -14.24
N THR A 238 -3.99 -14.26 -13.86
CA THR A 238 -3.62 -13.94 -12.49
C THR A 238 -4.83 -13.59 -11.64
N ARG A 239 -5.80 -12.83 -12.19
CA ARG A 239 -7.08 -12.57 -11.53
C ARG A 239 -7.80 -13.85 -11.15
N LYS A 240 -7.83 -14.84 -12.04
CA LYS A 240 -8.52 -16.11 -11.77
C LYS A 240 -7.81 -16.87 -10.64
N ILE A 241 -6.48 -16.97 -10.70
CA ILE A 241 -5.66 -17.60 -9.66
C ILE A 241 -5.91 -16.93 -8.31
N LEU A 242 -5.80 -15.60 -8.23
CA LEU A 242 -5.98 -14.84 -7.00
C LEU A 242 -7.39 -15.00 -6.42
N ILE A 243 -8.44 -15.01 -7.23
CA ILE A 243 -9.81 -15.25 -6.76
C ILE A 243 -9.96 -16.67 -6.20
N GLU A 244 -9.41 -17.67 -6.88
CA GLU A 244 -9.45 -19.06 -6.42
C GLU A 244 -8.69 -19.24 -5.10
N LEU A 245 -7.49 -18.67 -4.99
CA LEU A 245 -6.71 -18.66 -3.75
C LEU A 245 -7.46 -17.93 -2.63
N ASN A 246 -7.97 -16.72 -2.89
CA ASN A 246 -8.72 -15.92 -1.91
C ASN A 246 -9.95 -16.66 -1.35
N ASN A 247 -10.65 -17.45 -2.19
CA ASN A 247 -11.78 -18.27 -1.76
C ASN A 247 -11.35 -19.46 -0.89
N LYS A 248 -10.19 -20.07 -1.18
CA LYS A 248 -9.63 -21.20 -0.41
C LYS A 248 -9.12 -20.74 0.97
N MET A 249 -8.71 -19.49 1.12
CA MET A 249 -8.10 -18.92 2.33
C MET A 249 -9.05 -18.78 3.54
N HIS A 250 -10.33 -19.18 3.43
CA HIS A 250 -11.28 -19.05 4.54
C HIS A 250 -10.84 -19.75 5.84
N TYR A 251 -10.22 -20.94 5.72
CA TYR A 251 -9.68 -21.66 6.88
C TYR A 251 -8.34 -21.09 7.36
N ASP A 252 -7.57 -20.50 6.45
CA ASP A 252 -6.26 -19.94 6.76
C ASP A 252 -6.36 -18.63 7.57
N LEU A 253 -7.46 -17.87 7.45
CA LEU A 253 -7.62 -16.62 8.19
C LEU A 253 -8.14 -16.78 9.62
N GLU A 254 -8.57 -17.99 10.04
CA GLU A 254 -9.11 -18.21 11.38
C GLU A 254 -8.11 -17.87 12.48
N GLU A 255 -6.83 -18.23 12.28
CA GLU A 255 -5.76 -17.91 13.21
C GLU A 255 -5.52 -16.39 13.32
N LEU A 256 -5.56 -15.69 12.17
CA LEU A 256 -5.44 -14.23 12.12
C LEU A 256 -6.59 -13.56 12.89
N ILE A 257 -7.82 -14.03 12.70
CA ILE A 257 -9.00 -13.54 13.42
C ILE A 257 -8.83 -13.76 14.92
N HIS A 258 -8.40 -14.96 15.32
CA HIS A 258 -8.21 -15.31 16.72
C HIS A 258 -7.16 -14.41 17.39
N VAL A 259 -5.96 -14.32 16.82
CA VAL A 259 -4.87 -13.49 17.37
C VAL A 259 -5.25 -12.01 17.42
N SER A 260 -5.96 -11.51 16.40
CA SER A 260 -6.40 -10.11 16.37
C SER A 260 -7.43 -9.80 17.46
N LYS A 261 -8.43 -10.69 17.66
CA LYS A 261 -9.42 -10.56 18.73
C LYS A 261 -8.81 -10.67 20.13
N GLU A 262 -7.90 -11.62 20.32
CA GLU A 262 -7.18 -11.78 21.58
C GLU A 262 -6.35 -10.53 21.90
N THR A 263 -5.67 -9.97 20.89
CA THR A 263 -4.90 -8.72 21.03
C THR A 263 -5.79 -7.53 21.38
N ALA A 264 -6.95 -7.41 20.73
CA ALA A 264 -7.95 -6.39 21.04
C ALA A 264 -8.51 -6.57 22.48
N GLN A 265 -8.66 -7.80 22.94
CA GLN A 265 -9.06 -8.08 24.32
C GLN A 265 -7.97 -7.67 25.32
N VAL A 266 -6.71 -8.03 25.08
CA VAL A 266 -5.58 -7.61 25.93
C VAL A 266 -5.50 -6.09 26.02
N MET A 267 -5.66 -5.41 24.89
CA MET A 267 -5.73 -3.95 24.82
C MET A 267 -6.91 -3.41 25.66
N ARG A 268 -8.11 -3.98 25.47
CA ARG A 268 -9.29 -3.61 26.24
C ARG A 268 -9.10 -3.82 27.74
N GLU A 269 -8.54 -4.94 28.19
CA GLU A 269 -8.36 -5.24 29.60
C GLU A 269 -7.36 -4.28 30.26
N ARG A 270 -6.19 -4.08 29.62
CA ARG A 270 -5.14 -3.15 30.08
C ARG A 270 -5.64 -1.71 30.16
N PHE A 271 -6.49 -1.29 29.23
CA PHE A 271 -6.93 0.10 29.10
C PHE A 271 -8.39 0.35 29.47
N SER A 272 -9.13 -0.66 29.96
CA SER A 272 -10.55 -0.58 30.37
C SER A 272 -10.84 0.49 31.43
N SER A 273 -9.88 0.70 32.33
CA SER A 273 -9.94 1.77 33.35
C SER A 273 -9.81 3.18 32.77
N LEU A 274 -9.27 3.32 31.54
CA LEU A 274 -9.12 4.58 30.81
C LEU A 274 -10.39 4.93 30.04
N ALA A 275 -11.03 3.98 29.36
CA ALA A 275 -12.35 4.21 28.72
C ALA A 275 -13.36 4.76 29.74
N LYS A 276 -13.39 4.18 30.95
CA LYS A 276 -14.24 4.68 32.05
C LYS A 276 -13.84 6.08 32.56
N LYS A 277 -12.55 6.43 32.56
CA LYS A 277 -12.06 7.75 33.02
C LYS A 277 -12.22 8.83 31.96
N ALA A 278 -11.95 8.55 30.69
CA ALA A 278 -12.15 9.45 29.55
C ALA A 278 -13.63 9.78 29.36
N VAL A 279 -14.51 8.77 29.39
CA VAL A 279 -15.98 8.98 29.37
C VAL A 279 -16.41 9.80 30.58
N LYS A 280 -15.94 9.49 31.81
CA LYS A 280 -16.26 10.32 32.98
C LYS A 280 -15.76 11.75 32.87
N LYS A 281 -14.56 11.98 32.34
CA LYS A 281 -13.93 13.31 32.21
C LYS A 281 -14.59 14.14 31.11
N ALA A 282 -14.97 13.50 30.00
CA ALA A 282 -15.78 14.11 28.94
C ALA A 282 -17.19 14.45 29.43
N ASP A 283 -17.81 13.55 30.19
CA ASP A 283 -19.13 13.76 30.80
C ASP A 283 -19.08 14.90 31.84
N THR A 284 -18.06 14.95 32.71
CA THR A 284 -17.87 16.09 33.63
C THR A 284 -17.54 17.40 32.91
N ALA A 285 -16.79 17.35 31.81
CA ALA A 285 -16.49 18.54 31.01
C ALA A 285 -17.73 19.08 30.27
N LEU A 286 -18.55 18.21 29.68
CA LEU A 286 -19.84 18.55 29.05
C LEU A 286 -20.84 19.14 30.05
N HIS A 287 -20.82 18.66 31.29
CA HIS A 287 -21.65 19.15 32.38
C HIS A 287 -21.00 20.27 33.21
N SER A 288 -19.81 20.72 32.83
CA SER A 288 -19.09 21.79 33.54
C SER A 288 -19.80 23.14 33.36
N GLU A 289 -19.64 24.03 34.35
CA GLU A 289 -20.19 25.38 34.28
C GLU A 289 -19.62 26.16 33.07
N ALA A 290 -18.37 25.91 32.68
CA ALA A 290 -17.79 26.50 31.48
C ALA A 290 -18.48 26.04 30.18
N ALA A 291 -18.84 24.76 30.05
CA ALA A 291 -19.56 24.25 28.89
C ALA A 291 -21.02 24.72 28.85
N LYS A 292 -21.69 24.82 30.01
CA LYS A 292 -23.03 25.41 30.13
C LYS A 292 -23.01 26.90 29.76
N GLU A 293 -21.99 27.62 30.20
CA GLU A 293 -21.83 29.05 29.92
C GLU A 293 -21.50 29.28 28.44
N ALA A 294 -20.63 28.47 27.82
CA ALA A 294 -20.38 28.52 26.39
C ALA A 294 -21.65 28.24 25.56
N LYS A 295 -22.48 27.27 25.97
CA LYS A 295 -23.79 27.01 25.35
C LYS A 295 -24.75 28.19 25.51
N ARG A 296 -24.80 28.81 26.70
CA ARG A 296 -25.60 30.01 26.98
C ARG A 296 -25.17 31.18 26.11
N MET A 297 -23.86 31.44 26.03
CA MET A 297 -23.28 32.48 25.20
C MET A 297 -23.53 32.22 23.71
N GLY A 298 -23.44 30.96 23.25
CA GLY A 298 -23.77 30.58 21.87
C GLY A 298 -25.24 30.84 21.52
N ILE A 299 -26.18 30.50 22.41
CA ILE A 299 -27.61 30.81 22.23
C ILE A 299 -27.85 32.31 22.20
N GLN A 300 -27.18 33.08 23.06
CA GLN A 300 -27.27 34.54 23.07
C GLN A 300 -26.70 35.16 21.79
N ALA A 301 -25.52 34.73 21.34
CA ALA A 301 -24.90 35.17 20.11
C ALA A 301 -25.78 34.86 18.89
N TRP A 302 -26.39 33.68 18.85
CA TRP A 302 -27.36 33.32 17.82
C TRP A 302 -28.62 34.21 17.86
N GLY A 303 -29.14 34.51 19.05
CA GLY A 303 -30.28 35.42 19.23
C GLY A 303 -29.98 36.84 18.75
N VAL A 304 -28.77 37.33 19.01
CA VAL A 304 -28.29 38.63 18.50
C VAL A 304 -28.17 38.59 16.97
N ALA A 305 -27.57 37.54 16.41
CA ALA A 305 -27.46 37.37 14.96
C ALA A 305 -28.83 37.29 14.26
N LYS A 306 -29.79 36.57 14.85
CA LYS A 306 -31.17 36.47 14.33
C LYS A 306 -31.89 37.81 14.37
N THR A 307 -31.69 38.59 15.43
CA THR A 307 -32.26 39.94 15.55
C THR A 307 -31.63 40.90 14.53
N ALA A 308 -30.31 40.83 14.34
CA ALA A 308 -29.58 41.63 13.35
C ALA A 308 -29.96 41.29 11.89
N LEU A 309 -30.15 40.01 11.59
CA LEU A 309 -30.68 39.56 10.29
C LEU A 309 -32.13 40.01 10.12
N GLY A 310 -32.97 39.89 11.14
CA GLY A 310 -34.36 40.35 11.11
C GLY A 310 -34.50 41.86 10.94
N SER A 311 -33.62 42.66 11.55
CA SER A 311 -33.60 44.12 11.38
C SER A 311 -33.03 44.53 10.03
N ALA A 312 -32.02 43.82 9.51
CA ALA A 312 -31.50 44.03 8.16
C ALA A 312 -32.57 43.72 7.09
N ILE A 313 -33.31 42.63 7.24
CA ILE A 313 -34.41 42.25 6.33
C ILE A 313 -35.56 43.27 6.41
N LYS A 314 -35.94 43.73 7.60
CA LYS A 314 -36.97 44.80 7.75
C LYS A 314 -36.52 46.13 7.14
N SER A 315 -35.25 46.50 7.32
CA SER A 315 -34.69 47.72 6.74
C SER A 315 -34.65 47.65 5.22
N ALA A 316 -34.23 46.51 4.66
CA ALA A 316 -34.30 46.26 3.21
C ALA A 316 -35.73 46.31 2.69
N LYS A 317 -36.71 45.77 3.42
CA LYS A 317 -38.13 45.83 3.03
C LYS A 317 -38.71 47.25 3.07
N SER A 318 -38.34 48.07 4.06
CA SER A 318 -38.75 49.48 4.14
C SER A 318 -38.14 50.40 3.07
N VAL A 319 -37.07 49.95 2.40
CA VAL A 319 -36.46 50.64 1.25
C VAL A 319 -37.10 50.20 -0.08
N ILE A 320 -37.78 49.04 -0.11
CA ILE A 320 -38.43 48.48 -1.30
C ILE A 320 -39.92 48.86 -1.36
N GLU A 321 -40.60 49.10 -0.24
CA GLU A 321 -41.94 49.68 -0.24
C GLU A 321 -41.82 51.22 -0.39
N PRO A 322 -42.32 51.82 -1.49
CA PRO A 322 -42.33 53.26 -1.62
C PRO A 322 -43.27 53.84 -0.56
N LYS A 323 -42.81 54.87 0.16
CA LYS A 323 -43.69 55.69 0.99
C LYS A 323 -44.75 56.30 0.08
N GLU A 324 -46.01 55.89 0.24
CA GLU A 324 -47.16 56.66 -0.23
C GLU A 324 -47.25 58.02 0.48
#